data_AF-A0A2M8AEC7-F1
#
_entry.id   AF-A0A2M8AEC7-F1
#
_cell.length_a   1.000
_cell.length_b   1.000
_cell.length_c   1.000
_cell.angle_alpha   90.00
_cell.angle_beta   90.00
_cell.angle_gamma   90.00
#
_symmetry.space_group_name_H-M   'P 1'
#
loop_
_entity.id
_entity.type
_entity.pdbx_description
1 polymer ?
#
loop_
_entity_poly.entity_id
_entity_poly.type
_entity_poly.pdbx_seq_one_letter_code
_entity_poly.pdbx_strand_id
1 'polypeptide(L)'
;MVRALGATGAAKFSRKEIDELTELVKNYGAKGLAYIVVKNLTQPSFSQGEGRYELQSPIIKFLGDELSQRIVKEVGAGAGDIIFFGAGDRLTVAESLAQLRHELGQRLNLIDPKVLALAFIVNFPLFEEVLENGHYAPSHHMFTSPQADQLELLSQDPFEVKSHQYDMIGNGYEL
;
A
#
# COMPACT_ATOMS: atom_id res chain seq x y z
N MET A 1 2.22 5.75 10.36
CA MET A 1 3.03 5.46 9.15
C MET A 1 2.40 6.08 7.91
N VAL A 2 3.17 6.25 6.84
CA VAL A 2 2.70 6.76 5.54
C VAL A 2 3.10 5.76 4.44
N ARG A 3 2.19 5.47 3.52
CA ARG A 3 2.44 4.66 2.32
C ARG A 3 1.85 5.34 1.09
N ALA A 4 2.48 5.12 -0.06
CA ALA A 4 2.03 5.64 -1.36
C ALA A 4 1.62 4.50 -2.29
N LEU A 5 0.64 4.75 -3.14
CA LEU A 5 0.16 3.84 -4.18
C LEU A 5 0.10 4.60 -5.51
N GLY A 6 0.94 4.20 -6.47
CA GLY A 6 0.88 4.71 -7.85
C GLY A 6 -0.25 4.04 -8.63
N ALA A 7 -1.07 4.85 -9.30
CA ALA A 7 -2.19 4.42 -10.13
C ALA A 7 -1.96 4.87 -11.57
N THR A 8 -1.47 3.96 -12.40
CA THR A 8 -1.10 4.24 -13.79
C THR A 8 -2.31 4.60 -14.64
N GLY A 9 -2.24 5.72 -15.37
CA GLY A 9 -3.33 6.20 -16.23
C GLY A 9 -4.56 6.74 -15.48
N ALA A 10 -4.45 6.95 -14.17
CA ALA A 10 -5.55 7.45 -13.34
C ALA A 10 -5.78 8.96 -13.43
N ALA A 11 -4.89 9.74 -14.05
CA ALA A 11 -5.03 11.21 -14.12
C ALA A 11 -6.24 11.69 -14.94
N LYS A 12 -6.94 10.78 -15.61
CA LYS A 12 -8.24 10.98 -16.26
C LYS A 12 -9.41 11.10 -15.29
N PHE A 13 -9.25 10.63 -14.05
CA PHE A 13 -10.32 10.72 -13.06
C PHE A 13 -10.64 12.17 -12.73
N SER A 14 -11.93 12.46 -12.74
CA SER A 14 -12.50 13.70 -12.27
C SER A 14 -12.32 13.85 -10.76
N ARG A 15 -12.47 15.08 -10.26
CA ARG A 15 -12.45 15.33 -8.82
C ARG A 15 -13.51 14.51 -8.08
N LYS A 16 -14.69 14.36 -8.68
CA LYS A 16 -15.79 13.55 -8.14
C LYS A 16 -15.38 12.09 -7.97
N GLU A 17 -14.75 11.48 -8.98
CA GLU A 17 -14.27 10.10 -8.90
C GLU A 17 -13.20 9.93 -7.80
N ILE A 18 -12.32 10.91 -7.62
CA ILE A 18 -11.33 10.89 -6.53
C ILE A 18 -12.01 11.04 -5.16
N ASP A 19 -13.04 11.87 -5.05
CA ASP A 19 -13.82 12.02 -3.82
C ASP A 19 -14.59 10.71 -3.50
N GLU A 20 -15.12 10.00 -4.50
CA GLU A 20 -15.71 8.66 -4.33
C GLU A 20 -14.69 7.63 -3.82
N LEU A 21 -13.46 7.63 -4.36
CA LEU A 21 -12.37 6.79 -3.85
C LEU A 21 -11.98 7.18 -2.41
N THR A 22 -12.12 8.46 -2.05
CA THR A 22 -11.90 8.95 -0.69
C THR A 22 -12.95 8.40 0.27
N GLU A 23 -14.22 8.39 -0.13
CA GLU A 23 -15.30 7.78 0.67
C GLU A 23 -15.15 6.26 0.77
N LEU A 24 -14.70 5.59 -0.30
CA LEU A 24 -14.39 4.16 -0.26
C LEU A 24 -13.37 3.84 0.84
N VAL A 25 -12.22 4.51 0.86
CA VAL A 25 -11.17 4.21 1.85
C VAL A 25 -11.56 4.56 3.28
N LYS A 26 -12.46 5.54 3.47
CA LYS A 26 -12.99 5.91 4.79
C LYS A 26 -13.80 4.78 5.44
N ASN A 27 -14.48 3.96 4.64
CA ASN A 27 -15.17 2.76 5.13
C ASN A 27 -14.20 1.73 5.77
N TYR A 28 -12.91 1.85 5.48
CA TYR A 28 -11.82 1.03 6.02
C TYR A 28 -10.95 1.82 7.01
N GLY A 29 -11.53 2.80 7.70
CA GLY A 29 -10.89 3.52 8.81
C GLY A 29 -9.96 4.68 8.40
N ALA A 30 -9.67 4.85 7.10
CA ALA A 30 -8.85 5.97 6.66
C ALA A 30 -9.56 7.30 6.96
N LYS A 31 -8.82 8.30 7.45
CA LYS A 31 -9.39 9.63 7.74
C LYS A 31 -9.56 10.50 6.48
N GLY A 32 -8.91 10.10 5.39
CA GLY A 32 -8.94 10.78 4.11
C GLY A 32 -7.97 10.13 3.14
N LEU A 33 -7.92 10.66 1.92
CA LEU A 33 -7.10 10.17 0.84
C LEU A 33 -6.37 11.34 0.18
N ALA A 34 -5.12 11.55 0.58
CA ALA A 34 -4.30 12.55 -0.10
C ALA A 34 -3.80 11.98 -1.42
N TYR A 35 -3.60 12.84 -2.42
CA TYR A 35 -3.16 12.41 -3.74
C TYR A 35 -2.34 13.47 -4.46
N ILE A 36 -1.50 13.06 -5.40
CA ILE A 36 -0.81 13.91 -6.37
C ILE A 36 -1.15 13.43 -7.77
N VAL A 37 -1.72 14.31 -8.59
CA VAL A 37 -1.93 14.04 -10.02
C VAL A 37 -0.67 14.45 -10.77
N VAL A 38 -0.09 13.51 -11.51
CA VAL A 38 1.11 13.73 -12.33
C VAL A 38 0.66 14.08 -13.75
N LYS A 39 0.85 15.34 -14.14
CA LYS A 39 0.48 15.86 -15.46
C LYS A 39 1.66 15.70 -16.42
N ASN A 40 2.08 16.74 -17.12
CA ASN A 40 3.08 16.63 -18.17
C ASN A 40 4.50 16.68 -17.61
N LEU A 41 5.45 16.08 -18.33
CA LEU A 41 6.87 16.26 -18.09
C LEU A 41 7.33 17.52 -18.81
N THR A 42 7.65 18.57 -18.07
CA THR A 42 8.24 19.79 -18.62
C THR A 42 9.75 19.60 -18.70
N GLN A 43 10.30 19.68 -19.91
CA GLN A 43 11.74 19.74 -20.08
C GLN A 43 12.24 21.17 -19.84
N PRO A 44 13.42 21.36 -19.23
CA PRO A 44 13.99 22.69 -19.07
C PRO A 44 14.27 23.31 -20.44
N SER A 45 13.70 24.48 -20.70
CA SER A 45 13.74 25.13 -22.01
C SER A 45 15.15 25.59 -22.43
N PHE A 46 16.14 25.59 -21.53
CA PHE A 46 17.48 26.14 -21.79
C PHE A 46 18.64 25.51 -20.98
N SER A 47 18.49 24.34 -20.34
CA SER A 47 19.55 23.75 -19.50
C SER A 47 19.59 22.22 -19.51
N GLN A 48 20.77 21.62 -19.33
CA GLN A 48 21.01 20.18 -19.11
C GLN A 48 20.50 19.75 -17.72
N GLY A 49 19.19 19.85 -17.48
CA GLY A 49 18.54 19.39 -16.25
C GLY A 49 17.62 18.19 -16.50
N GLU A 50 17.39 17.37 -15.47
CA GLU A 50 16.33 16.36 -15.50
C GLU A 50 14.96 17.06 -15.69
N GLY A 51 14.10 16.51 -16.56
CA GLY A 51 12.74 17.00 -16.76
C GLY A 51 11.94 16.98 -15.45
N ARG A 52 10.98 17.89 -15.30
CA ARG A 52 10.16 18.01 -14.08
C ARG A 52 8.70 17.77 -14.39
N TYR A 53 8.02 16.99 -13.55
CA TYR A 53 6.60 16.78 -13.72
C TYR A 53 5.81 18.00 -13.23
N GLU A 54 4.82 18.42 -13.99
CA GLU A 54 3.76 19.29 -13.50
C GLU A 54 2.87 18.49 -12.55
N LEU A 55 2.80 18.92 -11.28
CA LEU A 55 2.08 18.21 -10.23
C LEU A 55 0.87 19.04 -9.79
N GLN A 56 -0.30 18.38 -9.72
CA GLN A 56 -1.52 18.98 -9.21
C GLN A 56 -1.98 18.27 -7.95
N SER A 57 -2.05 19.00 -6.83
CA SER A 57 -2.47 18.44 -5.56
C SER A 57 -2.74 19.53 -4.52
N PRO A 58 -3.72 19.32 -3.61
CA PRO A 58 -3.87 20.15 -2.41
C PRO A 58 -2.66 20.10 -1.46
N ILE A 59 -1.86 19.02 -1.50
CA ILE A 59 -0.80 18.78 -0.52
C ILE A 59 0.60 19.25 -0.94
N ILE A 60 0.82 19.63 -2.21
CA ILE A 60 2.13 20.06 -2.72
C ILE A 60 2.70 21.24 -1.92
N LYS A 61 1.86 22.20 -1.52
CA LYS A 61 2.30 23.36 -0.74
C LYS A 61 2.90 22.99 0.64
N PHE A 62 2.51 21.84 1.19
CA PHE A 62 3.03 21.35 2.47
C PHE A 62 4.29 20.49 2.29
N LEU A 63 4.39 19.76 1.17
CA LEU A 63 5.54 18.93 0.86
C LEU A 63 6.72 19.72 0.30
N GLY A 64 6.43 20.79 -0.44
CA GLY A 64 7.42 21.47 -1.26
C GLY A 64 7.66 20.72 -2.58
N ASP A 65 8.20 21.45 -3.54
CA ASP A 65 8.38 20.99 -4.92
C ASP A 65 9.44 19.87 -5.01
N GLU A 66 10.60 20.03 -4.36
CA GLU A 66 11.68 19.04 -4.37
C GLU A 66 11.22 17.67 -3.84
N LEU A 67 10.57 17.64 -2.67
CA LEU A 67 10.05 16.40 -2.08
C LEU A 67 8.97 15.78 -2.97
N SER A 68 8.08 16.59 -3.56
CA SER A 68 7.03 16.09 -4.44
C SER A 68 7.61 15.41 -5.68
N GLN A 69 8.63 15.99 -6.32
CA GLN A 69 9.32 15.36 -7.44
C GLN A 69 10.04 14.07 -7.04
N ARG A 70 10.69 14.05 -5.86
CA ARG A 70 11.32 12.84 -5.33
C ARG A 70 10.30 11.71 -5.10
N ILE A 71 9.14 12.03 -4.54
CA ILE A 71 8.07 11.03 -4.34
C ILE A 71 7.62 10.43 -5.68
N VAL A 72 7.44 11.25 -6.72
CA VAL A 72 7.09 10.77 -8.06
C VAL A 72 8.12 9.76 -8.58
N LYS A 73 9.40 10.07 -8.40
CA LYS A 73 10.51 9.18 -8.80
C LYS A 73 10.53 7.87 -8.00
N GLU A 74 10.41 7.93 -6.67
CA GLU A 74 10.42 6.74 -5.80
C GLU A 74 9.23 5.81 -6.04
N VAL A 75 8.06 6.39 -6.34
CA VAL A 75 6.86 5.61 -6.70
C VAL A 75 6.94 5.06 -8.13
N GLY A 76 7.83 5.61 -8.97
CA GLY A 76 7.91 5.26 -10.40
C GLY A 76 6.71 5.75 -11.21
N ALA A 77 6.05 6.82 -10.77
CA ALA A 77 4.89 7.38 -11.45
C ALA A 77 5.31 8.26 -12.64
N GLY A 78 4.50 8.23 -13.70
CA GLY A 78 4.73 9.00 -14.92
C GLY A 78 3.60 9.98 -15.23
N ALA A 79 3.75 10.68 -16.35
CA ALA A 79 2.73 11.57 -16.86
C ALA A 79 1.44 10.80 -17.14
N GLY A 80 0.31 11.26 -16.59
CA GLY A 80 -0.97 10.57 -16.70
C GLY A 80 -1.35 9.72 -15.48
N ASP A 81 -0.51 9.68 -14.44
CA ASP A 81 -0.74 8.87 -13.25
C ASP A 81 -1.28 9.69 -12.07
N ILE A 82 -1.81 9.00 -11.06
CA ILE A 82 -2.10 9.57 -9.75
C ILE A 82 -1.34 8.77 -8.69
N ILE A 83 -0.71 9.47 -7.75
CA ILE A 83 -0.14 8.88 -6.54
C ILE A 83 -1.10 9.12 -5.39
N PHE A 84 -1.64 8.07 -4.79
CA PHE A 84 -2.48 8.15 -3.60
C PHE A 84 -1.67 7.87 -2.34
N PHE A 85 -2.06 8.44 -1.20
CA PHE A 85 -1.37 8.29 0.08
C PHE A 85 -2.31 7.85 1.19
N GLY A 86 -1.90 6.81 1.91
CA GLY A 86 -2.50 6.39 3.18
C GLY A 86 -1.61 6.82 4.34
N ALA A 87 -2.19 7.46 5.36
CA ALA A 87 -1.47 7.92 6.54
C ALA A 87 -2.28 7.60 7.82
N GLY A 88 -1.67 6.87 8.75
CA GLY A 88 -2.36 6.37 9.95
C GLY A 88 -1.60 5.24 10.63
N ASP A 89 -2.32 4.45 11.43
CA ASP A 89 -1.80 3.19 11.97
C ASP A 89 -1.56 2.16 10.84
N ARG A 90 -0.79 1.12 11.15
CA ARG A 90 -0.30 0.18 10.15
C ARG A 90 -1.42 -0.59 9.46
N LEU A 91 -2.40 -1.07 10.23
CA LEU A 91 -3.47 -1.94 9.75
C LEU A 91 -4.47 -1.14 8.91
N THR A 92 -4.95 -0.01 9.43
CA THR A 92 -5.85 0.89 8.69
C THR A 92 -5.25 1.31 7.35
N VAL A 93 -3.97 1.69 7.31
CA VAL A 93 -3.31 2.08 6.05
C VAL A 93 -3.17 0.90 5.10
N ALA A 94 -2.86 -0.31 5.60
CA ALA A 94 -2.74 -1.50 4.76
C ALA A 94 -4.10 -1.90 4.16
N GLU A 95 -5.15 -1.95 4.97
CA GLU A 95 -6.50 -2.32 4.54
C GLU A 95 -7.09 -1.30 3.56
N SER A 96 -7.07 -0.02 3.92
CA SER A 96 -7.61 1.03 3.06
C SER A 96 -6.92 1.10 1.69
N LEU A 97 -5.58 0.98 1.65
CA LEU A 97 -4.85 0.96 0.37
C LEU A 97 -5.03 -0.35 -0.39
N ALA A 98 -5.24 -1.48 0.27
CA ALA A 98 -5.55 -2.75 -0.40
C ALA A 98 -6.89 -2.66 -1.15
N GLN A 99 -7.90 -2.07 -0.52
CA GLN A 99 -9.23 -1.88 -1.12
C GLN A 99 -9.18 -0.84 -2.23
N LEU A 100 -8.46 0.26 -2.04
CA LEU A 100 -8.21 1.25 -3.09
C LEU A 100 -7.52 0.60 -4.31
N ARG A 101 -6.49 -0.22 -4.09
CA ARG A 101 -5.78 -0.92 -5.16
C ARG A 101 -6.72 -1.85 -5.94
N HIS A 102 -7.61 -2.57 -5.26
CA HIS A 102 -8.59 -3.43 -5.91
C HIS A 102 -9.58 -2.63 -6.76
N GLU A 103 -10.18 -1.58 -6.19
CA GLU A 103 -11.13 -0.69 -6.87
C GLU A 103 -10.48 -0.01 -8.10
N LEU A 104 -9.24 0.47 -7.96
CA LEU A 104 -8.48 1.03 -9.08
C LEU A 104 -8.25 0.00 -10.18
N GLY A 105 -7.91 -1.24 -9.82
CA GLY A 105 -7.77 -2.34 -10.76
C GLY A 105 -9.03 -2.58 -11.59
N GLN A 106 -10.21 -2.48 -10.97
CA GLN A 106 -11.50 -2.58 -11.66
C GLN A 106 -11.77 -1.36 -12.55
N ARG A 107 -11.70 -0.13 -12.00
CA ARG A 107 -12.00 1.12 -12.74
C ARG A 107 -11.05 1.36 -13.92
N LEU A 108 -9.81 0.93 -13.80
CA LEU A 108 -8.80 1.05 -14.85
C LEU A 108 -8.73 -0.17 -15.77
N ASN A 109 -9.56 -1.20 -15.54
CA ASN A 109 -9.61 -2.44 -16.30
C ASN A 109 -8.23 -3.13 -16.40
N LEU A 110 -7.52 -3.21 -15.26
CA LEU A 110 -6.19 -3.82 -15.14
C LEU A 110 -6.24 -5.29 -14.72
N ILE A 111 -7.41 -5.79 -14.31
CA ILE A 111 -7.61 -7.16 -13.86
C ILE A 111 -7.96 -8.02 -15.08
N ASP A 112 -7.06 -8.92 -15.48
CA ASP A 112 -7.33 -9.88 -16.56
C ASP A 112 -8.13 -11.08 -16.01
N PRO A 113 -9.40 -11.28 -16.45
CA PRO A 113 -10.23 -12.37 -15.95
C PRO A 113 -9.78 -13.76 -16.41
N LYS A 114 -8.83 -13.86 -17.35
CA LYS A 114 -8.30 -15.13 -17.86
C LYS A 114 -7.05 -15.59 -17.12
N VAL A 115 -6.47 -14.74 -16.28
CA VAL A 115 -5.25 -15.06 -15.53
C VAL A 115 -5.63 -15.68 -14.19
N LEU A 116 -5.04 -16.84 -13.91
CA LEU A 116 -5.02 -17.44 -12.58
C LEU A 116 -3.65 -17.17 -11.95
N ALA A 117 -3.62 -16.28 -10.97
CA ALA A 117 -2.44 -15.97 -10.17
C ALA A 117 -2.53 -16.69 -8.83
N LEU A 118 -1.63 -17.65 -8.62
CA LEU A 118 -1.48 -18.38 -7.37
C LEU A 118 -0.23 -17.89 -6.64
N ALA A 119 -0.31 -17.77 -5.32
CA ALA A 119 0.82 -17.45 -4.46
C ALA A 119 0.72 -18.22 -3.13
N PHE A 120 1.88 -18.56 -2.56
CA PHE A 120 1.95 -18.95 -1.16
C PHE A 120 2.40 -17.74 -0.35
N ILE A 121 1.65 -17.42 0.70
CA ILE A 121 2.11 -16.51 1.74
C ILE A 121 2.74 -17.37 2.82
N VAL A 122 3.96 -17.02 3.21
CA VAL A 122 4.78 -17.75 4.19
C VAL A 122 5.42 -16.74 5.14
N ASN A 123 6.08 -17.23 6.19
CA ASN A 123 6.78 -16.39 7.18
C ASN A 123 5.84 -15.41 7.89
N PHE A 124 4.63 -15.86 8.22
CA PHE A 124 3.76 -15.13 9.12
C PHE A 124 4.42 -15.01 10.50
N PRO A 125 4.12 -13.95 11.27
CA PRO A 125 4.51 -13.89 12.68
C PRO A 125 3.86 -15.05 13.43
N LEU A 126 4.51 -15.59 14.47
CA LEU A 126 3.93 -16.63 15.31
C LEU A 126 2.83 -16.09 16.23
N PHE A 127 2.97 -14.83 16.66
CA PHE A 127 2.03 -14.13 17.54
C PHE A 127 1.67 -12.76 16.96
N GLU A 128 0.43 -12.31 17.19
CA GLU A 128 -0.07 -11.02 16.68
C GLU A 128 -0.12 -9.92 17.73
N GLU A 129 -0.52 -10.26 18.96
CA GLU A 129 -0.65 -9.31 20.05
C GLU A 129 -0.45 -9.96 21.43
N VAL A 130 -0.29 -9.11 22.45
CA VAL A 130 -0.36 -9.53 23.86
C VAL A 130 -1.80 -9.37 24.32
N LEU A 131 -2.37 -10.45 24.84
CA LEU A 131 -3.69 -10.49 25.45
C LEU A 131 -3.69 -9.80 26.81
N GLU A 132 -4.87 -9.39 27.30
CA GLU A 132 -5.01 -8.69 28.58
C GLU A 132 -4.45 -9.48 29.78
N ASN A 133 -4.42 -10.81 29.69
CA ASN A 133 -3.86 -11.69 30.72
C ASN A 133 -2.33 -11.86 30.65
N GLY A 134 -1.65 -11.15 29.74
CA GLY A 134 -0.21 -11.22 29.52
C GLY A 134 0.26 -12.40 28.66
N HIS A 135 -0.65 -13.23 28.14
CA HIS A 135 -0.31 -14.27 27.16
C HIS A 135 -0.26 -13.72 25.74
N TYR A 136 0.41 -14.43 24.84
CA TYR A 136 0.49 -14.06 23.42
C TYR A 136 -0.64 -14.71 22.62
N ALA A 137 -1.29 -13.94 21.74
CA ALA A 137 -2.28 -14.44 20.81
C ALA A 137 -1.59 -15.10 19.61
N PRO A 138 -1.81 -16.41 19.33
CA PRO A 138 -1.23 -17.05 18.14
C PRO A 138 -1.86 -16.47 16.87
N SER A 139 -1.05 -16.27 15.82
CA SER A 139 -1.52 -15.71 14.54
C SER A 139 -2.40 -16.63 13.71
N HIS A 140 -2.43 -17.92 14.03
CA HIS A 140 -3.28 -18.89 13.36
C HIS A 140 -3.90 -19.85 14.37
N HIS A 141 -3.06 -20.68 14.99
CA HIS A 141 -3.50 -21.69 15.92
C HIS A 141 -2.39 -22.04 16.94
N MET A 142 -2.78 -22.39 18.17
CA MET A 142 -1.87 -22.67 19.29
C MET A 142 -0.88 -23.84 19.11
N PHE A 143 -1.09 -24.78 18.16
CA PHE A 143 -0.10 -25.84 17.86
C PHE A 143 0.77 -25.52 16.63
N THR A 144 0.70 -24.29 16.11
CA THR A 144 1.57 -23.86 15.01
C THR A 144 3.02 -23.79 15.49
N SER A 145 3.92 -24.49 14.79
CA SER A 145 5.34 -24.50 15.15
C SER A 145 6.01 -23.17 14.82
N PRO A 146 6.94 -22.66 15.65
CA PRO A 146 7.91 -21.65 15.25
C PRO A 146 8.84 -22.18 14.15
N GLN A 147 9.52 -21.27 13.43
CA GLN A 147 10.67 -21.62 12.60
C GLN A 147 11.84 -22.11 13.45
N ALA A 148 12.47 -23.21 13.02
CA ALA A 148 13.44 -23.95 13.84
C ALA A 148 14.71 -23.15 14.16
N ASP A 149 15.10 -22.24 13.27
CA ASP A 149 16.25 -21.34 13.40
C ASP A 149 15.98 -20.10 14.27
N GLN A 150 14.73 -19.92 14.72
CA GLN A 150 14.29 -18.75 15.49
C GLN A 150 13.85 -19.08 16.92
N LEU A 151 14.11 -20.29 17.40
CA LEU A 151 13.69 -20.74 18.74
C LEU A 151 14.24 -19.87 19.87
N GLU A 152 15.46 -19.34 19.73
CA GLU A 152 16.07 -18.45 20.74
C GLU A 152 15.30 -17.13 20.90
N LEU A 153 14.67 -16.63 19.82
CA LEU A 153 13.90 -15.39 19.83
C LEU A 153 12.62 -15.50 20.67
N LEU A 154 12.08 -16.70 20.90
CA LEU A 154 10.91 -16.90 21.78
C LEU A 154 11.13 -16.38 23.20
N SER A 155 12.38 -16.36 23.67
CA SER A 155 12.73 -15.85 24.99
C SER A 155 13.13 -14.37 25.00
N GLN A 156 13.38 -13.78 23.83
CA GLN A 156 13.89 -12.42 23.66
C GLN A 156 12.82 -11.47 23.13
N ASP A 157 12.26 -11.78 21.96
CA ASP A 157 11.18 -11.05 21.30
C ASP A 157 10.28 -12.02 20.52
N PRO A 158 9.20 -12.52 21.15
CA PRO A 158 8.28 -13.46 20.53
C PRO A 158 7.60 -12.95 19.25
N PHE A 159 7.49 -11.63 19.05
CA PHE A 159 6.83 -11.05 17.88
C PHE A 159 7.67 -11.13 16.60
N GLU A 160 8.98 -11.27 16.74
CA GLU A 160 9.88 -11.47 15.60
C GLU A 160 9.90 -12.92 15.10
N VAL A 161 9.51 -13.88 15.95
CA VAL A 161 9.44 -15.30 15.60
C VAL A 161 8.42 -15.51 14.48
N LYS A 162 8.85 -16.17 13.41
CA LYS A 162 7.99 -16.59 12.31
C LYS A 162 7.46 -17.99 12.57
N SER A 163 6.27 -18.26 12.06
CA SER A 163 5.66 -19.59 12.13
C SER A 163 5.97 -20.44 10.89
N HIS A 164 5.90 -21.76 11.06
CA HIS A 164 5.78 -22.74 9.98
C HIS A 164 4.32 -22.85 9.51
N GLN A 165 3.72 -21.72 9.17
CA GLN A 165 2.40 -21.68 8.53
C GLN A 165 2.52 -21.10 7.13
N TYR A 166 1.57 -21.47 6.28
CA TYR A 166 1.48 -20.98 4.93
C TYR A 166 0.02 -20.99 4.46
N ASP A 167 -0.34 -19.97 3.69
CA ASP A 167 -1.66 -19.86 3.08
C ASP A 167 -1.50 -19.87 1.57
N MET A 168 -2.38 -20.59 0.87
CA MET A 168 -2.45 -20.55 -0.59
C MET A 168 -3.47 -19.51 -1.01
N ILE A 169 -3.04 -18.57 -1.84
CA ILE A 169 -3.86 -17.48 -2.35
C ILE A 169 -4.10 -17.69 -3.84
N GLY A 170 -5.36 -17.61 -4.26
CA GLY A 170 -5.77 -17.58 -5.67
C GLY A 170 -6.53 -16.30 -5.99
N ASN A 171 -5.99 -15.50 -6.92
CA ASN A 171 -6.60 -14.25 -7.38
C ASN A 171 -7.05 -13.30 -6.24
N GLY A 172 -6.31 -13.31 -5.13
CA GLY A 172 -6.59 -12.45 -3.96
C GLY A 172 -7.51 -13.07 -2.91
N TYR A 173 -7.93 -14.32 -3.07
CA TYR A 173 -8.68 -15.09 -2.07
C TYR A 173 -7.81 -16.16 -1.45
N GLU A 174 -7.95 -16.35 -0.14
CA GLU A 174 -7.45 -17.53 0.56
C GLU A 174 -8.25 -18.76 0.11
N LEU A 175 -7.54 -19.85 -0.26
CA LEU A 175 -8.11 -21.08 -0.83
C LEU A 175 -8.15 -22.23 0.18
#